data_AF-A0A952SIB9-F1
#
_entry.id   AF-A0A952SIB9-F1
#
_cell.length_a   1.000
_cell.length_b   1.000
_cell.length_c   1.000
_cell.angle_alpha   90.00
_cell.angle_beta   90.00
_cell.angle_gamma   90.00
#
_symmetry.space_group_name_H-M   'P 1'
#
loop_
_entity.id
_entity.type
_entity.pdbx_description
1 polymer ?
#
loop_
_entity_poly.entity_id
_entity_poly.type
_entity_poly.pdbx_seq_one_letter_code
_entity_poly.pdbx_strand_id
1 'polypeptide(L)'
;MDTLESIATDLNILIPIINHWFHLLAAIIWIGGLAFLVMAVTPGLEKAVPRDQIKPITDIFYRHYKKVAGILLVVLLFTGGVNLHYVNQVITSQTGNGIQHHSKYLMVFMIKLLLVLGLLTLFLYTVIFKSDDEAEEGESYEAIPFQRAALWMGFFIILCAAAMKHLHQ
;
A
#
# COMPACT_ATOMS: atom_id res chain seq x y z
N MET A 1 -39.67 -12.37 -4.38
CA MET A 1 -38.23 -12.53 -4.10
C MET A 1 -38.10 -13.64 -3.10
N ASP A 2 -37.49 -14.72 -3.54
CA ASP A 2 -37.20 -15.85 -2.66
C ASP A 2 -36.15 -15.43 -1.61
N THR A 3 -36.20 -16.00 -0.42
CA THR A 3 -35.28 -15.68 0.68
C THR A 3 -33.81 -15.82 0.27
N LEU A 4 -33.50 -16.76 -0.63
CA LEU A 4 -32.17 -16.97 -1.20
C LEU A 4 -31.72 -15.80 -2.11
N GLU A 5 -32.62 -15.22 -2.89
CA GLU A 5 -32.32 -14.06 -3.74
C GLU A 5 -32.01 -12.82 -2.90
N SER A 6 -32.73 -12.63 -1.78
CA SER A 6 -32.46 -11.55 -0.83
C SER A 6 -31.06 -11.68 -0.24
N ILE A 7 -30.70 -12.86 0.27
CA ILE A 7 -29.38 -13.12 0.87
C ILE A 7 -28.26 -12.92 -0.15
N ALA A 8 -28.44 -13.41 -1.37
CA ALA A 8 -27.45 -13.21 -2.44
C ALA A 8 -27.26 -11.73 -2.79
N THR A 9 -28.34 -10.95 -2.78
CA THR A 9 -28.30 -9.51 -3.02
C THR A 9 -27.55 -8.79 -1.91
N ASP A 10 -27.83 -9.12 -0.65
CA ASP A 10 -27.15 -8.53 0.51
C ASP A 10 -25.65 -8.84 0.50
N LEU A 11 -25.26 -10.07 0.16
CA LEU A 11 -23.85 -10.46 0.02
C LEU A 11 -23.14 -9.70 -1.09
N ASN A 12 -23.79 -9.51 -2.25
CA ASN A 12 -23.23 -8.74 -3.36
C ASN A 12 -22.98 -7.27 -3.02
N ILE A 13 -23.71 -6.71 -2.05
CA ILE A 13 -23.46 -5.35 -1.53
C ILE A 13 -22.38 -5.38 -0.45
N LEU A 14 -22.42 -6.35 0.45
CA LEU A 14 -21.54 -6.37 1.62
C LEU A 14 -20.09 -6.70 1.29
N ILE A 15 -19.84 -7.65 0.38
CA ILE A 15 -18.49 -8.09 0.00
C ILE A 15 -17.62 -6.94 -0.53
N PRO A 16 -18.04 -6.13 -1.52
CA PRO A 16 -17.21 -5.03 -2.02
C PRO A 16 -16.94 -3.97 -0.95
N ILE A 17 -17.91 -3.69 -0.05
CA ILE A 17 -17.73 -2.74 1.05
C ILE A 17 -16.65 -3.23 2.02
N ILE A 18 -16.75 -4.48 2.47
CA ILE A 18 -15.78 -5.08 3.40
C ILE A 18 -14.39 -5.16 2.74
N ASN A 19 -14.31 -5.60 1.48
CA ASN A 19 -13.05 -5.65 0.75
C ASN A 19 -12.40 -4.25 0.61
N HIS A 20 -13.20 -3.25 0.25
CA HIS A 20 -12.70 -1.87 0.12
C HIS A 20 -12.24 -1.32 1.48
N TRP A 21 -12.99 -1.58 2.54
CA TRP A 21 -12.60 -1.22 3.91
C TRP A 21 -11.27 -1.85 4.33
N PHE A 22 -11.08 -3.15 4.09
CA PHE A 22 -9.80 -3.82 4.36
C PHE A 22 -8.64 -3.26 3.53
N HIS A 23 -8.89 -2.96 2.24
CA HIS A 23 -7.89 -2.33 1.38
C HIS A 23 -7.44 -0.97 1.93
N LEU A 24 -8.39 -0.12 2.34
CA LEU A 24 -8.11 1.18 2.91
C LEU A 24 -7.40 1.06 4.27
N LEU A 25 -7.85 0.16 5.14
CA LEU A 25 -7.22 -0.07 6.43
C LEU A 25 -5.76 -0.49 6.26
N ALA A 26 -5.48 -1.40 5.33
CA ALA A 26 -4.11 -1.83 5.04
C ALA A 26 -3.25 -0.67 4.51
N ALA A 27 -3.80 0.17 3.63
CA ALA A 27 -3.10 1.34 3.10
C ALA A 27 -2.78 2.36 4.21
N ILE A 28 -3.74 2.63 5.10
CA ILE A 28 -3.58 3.56 6.23
C ILE A 28 -2.49 3.08 7.18
N ILE A 29 -2.53 1.80 7.59
CA ILE A 29 -1.52 1.24 8.50
C ILE A 29 -0.14 1.26 7.83
N TRP A 30 -0.05 0.89 6.55
CA TRP A 30 1.21 0.84 5.84
C TRP A 30 1.85 2.22 5.66
N ILE A 31 1.12 3.18 5.07
CA ILE A 31 1.61 4.55 4.82
C ILE A 31 1.80 5.30 6.15
N GLY A 32 0.86 5.16 7.08
CA GLY A 32 0.94 5.78 8.41
C GLY A 32 2.11 5.25 9.23
N GLY A 33 2.37 3.94 9.19
CA GLY A 33 3.52 3.33 9.85
C GLY A 33 4.85 3.81 9.27
N LEU A 34 4.95 3.90 7.94
CA LEU A 34 6.14 4.43 7.27
C LEU A 34 6.35 5.92 7.58
N ALA A 35 5.28 6.71 7.51
CA ALA A 35 5.26 8.12 7.86
C ALA A 35 5.72 8.35 9.30
N PHE A 36 5.22 7.56 10.25
CA PHE A 36 5.62 7.62 11.65
C PHE A 36 7.12 7.32 11.84
N LEU A 37 7.63 6.30 11.15
CA LEU A 37 9.06 5.95 11.22
C LEU A 37 9.94 7.10 10.70
N VAL A 38 9.62 7.62 9.51
CA VAL A 38 10.40 8.69 8.85
C VAL A 38 10.34 10.01 9.62
N MET A 39 9.15 10.40 10.12
CA MET A 39 8.94 11.74 10.68
C MET A 39 9.13 11.83 12.19
N ALA A 40 8.93 10.74 12.94
CA ALA A 40 9.00 10.76 14.40
C ALA A 40 10.14 9.89 14.93
N VAL A 41 10.22 8.62 14.52
CA VAL A 41 11.15 7.65 15.12
C VAL A 41 12.59 7.95 14.73
N THR A 42 12.89 8.03 13.43
CA THR A 42 14.25 8.29 12.93
C THR A 42 14.86 9.58 13.51
N PRO A 43 14.22 10.77 13.39
CA PRO A 43 14.78 11.99 13.96
C PRO A 43 14.80 11.98 15.51
N GLY A 44 13.85 11.27 16.13
CA GLY A 44 13.83 11.09 17.59
C GLY A 44 15.04 10.32 18.09
N LEU A 45 15.39 9.20 17.43
CA LEU A 45 16.56 8.39 17.75
C LEU A 45 17.86 9.15 17.49
N GLU A 46 17.97 9.84 16.34
CA GLU A 46 19.15 10.66 16.00
C GLU A 46 19.45 11.74 17.04
N LYS A 47 18.43 12.27 17.71
CA LYS A 47 18.57 13.32 18.72
C LYS A 47 18.81 12.78 20.13
N ALA A 48 18.21 11.64 20.48
CA ALA A 48 18.15 11.16 21.86
C ALA A 48 19.16 10.04 22.18
N VAL A 49 19.72 9.38 21.17
CA VAL A 49 20.50 8.15 21.34
C VAL A 49 21.92 8.32 20.76
N PRO A 50 22.97 7.79 21.43
CA PRO A 50 24.31 7.72 20.87
C PRO A 50 24.34 7.02 19.50
N ARG A 51 25.15 7.54 18.56
CA ARG A 51 25.14 7.08 17.15
C ARG A 51 25.42 5.59 16.98
N ASP A 52 26.26 5.02 17.84
CA ASP A 52 26.60 3.60 17.90
C ASP A 52 25.40 2.71 18.29
N GLN A 53 24.42 3.27 19.00
CA GLN A 53 23.24 2.54 19.48
C GLN A 53 22.01 2.71 18.58
N ILE A 54 22.01 3.68 17.66
CA ILE A 54 20.86 3.91 16.76
C ILE A 54 20.61 2.69 15.87
N LYS A 55 21.67 2.15 15.26
CA LYS A 55 21.57 0.99 14.35
C LYS A 55 20.95 -0.26 15.00
N PRO A 56 21.47 -0.80 16.11
CA PRO A 56 20.91 -2.01 16.71
C PRO A 56 19.45 -1.84 17.16
N ILE A 57 19.07 -0.66 17.67
CA ILE A 57 17.68 -0.37 18.03
C ILE A 57 16.81 -0.41 16.78
N THR A 58 17.23 0.30 15.74
CA THR A 58 16.46 0.47 14.52
C THR A 58 16.31 -0.83 13.74
N ASP A 59 17.33 -1.69 13.72
CA ASP A 59 17.29 -3.01 13.08
C ASP A 59 16.22 -3.92 13.73
N ILE A 60 16.04 -3.83 15.06
CA ILE A 60 14.99 -4.56 15.78
C ILE A 60 13.61 -4.04 15.37
N PHE A 61 13.40 -2.72 15.36
CA PHE A 61 12.15 -2.12 14.89
C PHE A 61 11.87 -2.52 13.45
N TYR A 62 12.89 -2.47 12.60
CA TYR A 62 12.76 -2.77 11.18
C TYR A 62 12.39 -4.22 10.93
N ARG A 63 12.94 -5.17 11.69
CA ARG A 63 12.57 -6.59 11.59
C ARG A 63 11.07 -6.82 11.82
N HIS A 64 10.50 -6.14 12.81
CA HIS A 64 9.06 -6.21 13.10
C HIS A 64 8.24 -5.50 12.02
N TYR A 65 8.65 -4.28 11.65
CA TYR A 65 7.99 -3.50 10.60
C TYR A 65 7.97 -4.26 9.27
N LYS A 66 9.09 -4.86 8.84
CA LYS A 66 9.23 -5.63 7.60
C LYS A 66 8.20 -6.75 7.52
N LYS A 67 8.01 -7.51 8.61
CA LYS A 67 7.01 -8.59 8.67
C LYS A 67 5.58 -8.06 8.48
N VAL A 68 5.24 -6.99 9.20
CA VAL A 68 3.91 -6.35 9.11
C VAL A 68 3.68 -5.74 7.73
N ALA A 69 4.65 -4.99 7.21
CA ALA A 69 4.60 -4.35 5.90
C ALA A 69 4.43 -5.39 4.77
N GLY A 70 5.13 -6.52 4.84
CA GLY A 70 4.98 -7.62 3.88
C GLY A 70 3.55 -8.20 3.85
N ILE A 71 2.95 -8.43 5.03
CA ILE A 71 1.56 -8.89 5.14
C ILE A 71 0.60 -7.85 4.56
N LEU A 72 0.77 -6.57 4.92
CA LEU A 72 -0.07 -5.49 4.42
C LEU A 72 0.02 -5.35 2.89
N LEU A 73 1.20 -5.55 2.31
CA LEU A 73 1.42 -5.49 0.87
C LEU A 73 0.67 -6.61 0.13
N VAL A 74 0.69 -7.83 0.66
CA VAL A 74 -0.10 -8.96 0.12
C VAL A 74 -1.59 -8.66 0.20
N VAL A 75 -2.07 -8.15 1.34
CA VAL A 75 -3.47 -7.74 1.52
C VAL A 75 -3.85 -6.67 0.50
N LEU A 76 -3.00 -5.65 0.29
CA LEU A 76 -3.24 -4.57 -0.66
C LEU A 76 -3.34 -5.05 -2.11
N LEU A 77 -2.45 -5.96 -2.53
CA LEU A 77 -2.48 -6.52 -3.89
C LEU A 77 -3.73 -7.35 -4.11
N PHE A 78 -4.05 -8.24 -3.18
CA PHE A 78 -5.23 -9.11 -3.28
C PHE A 78 -6.52 -8.30 -3.28
N THR A 79 -6.73 -7.46 -2.26
CA THR A 79 -7.93 -6.62 -2.15
C THR A 79 -8.01 -5.58 -3.26
N GLY A 80 -6.88 -5.15 -3.83
CA GLY A 80 -6.81 -4.27 -5.00
C GLY A 80 -7.34 -4.93 -6.26
N GLY A 81 -6.99 -6.20 -6.51
CA GLY A 81 -7.55 -7.00 -7.61
C GLY A 81 -9.07 -7.20 -7.46
N VAL A 82 -9.53 -7.51 -6.24
CA VAL A 82 -10.96 -7.63 -5.95
C VAL A 82 -11.70 -6.30 -6.16
N ASN A 83 -11.12 -5.17 -5.73
CA ASN A 83 -11.69 -3.84 -5.99
C ASN A 83 -11.83 -3.56 -7.48
N LEU A 84 -10.81 -3.89 -8.29
CA LEU A 84 -10.88 -3.72 -9.74
C LEU A 84 -12.02 -4.54 -10.36
N HIS A 85 -12.20 -5.78 -9.90
CA HIS A 85 -13.28 -6.64 -10.37
C HIS A 85 -14.66 -6.02 -10.12
N TYR A 86 -14.93 -5.57 -8.89
CA TYR A 86 -16.20 -4.95 -8.54
C TYR A 86 -16.43 -3.60 -9.22
N VAL A 87 -15.39 -2.77 -9.35
CA VAL A 87 -15.49 -1.51 -10.10
C VAL A 87 -15.84 -1.78 -11.57
N ASN A 88 -15.23 -2.79 -12.20
CA ASN A 88 -15.56 -3.17 -13.56
C ASN A 88 -17.02 -3.63 -13.70
N GLN A 89 -17.55 -4.40 -12.73
CA GLN A 89 -18.97 -4.78 -12.73
C GLN A 89 -19.88 -3.56 -12.65
N VAL A 90 -19.61 -2.61 -11.75
CA VAL A 90 -20.41 -1.39 -11.58
C VAL A 90 -20.41 -0.56 -12.86
N ILE A 91 -19.24 -0.27 -13.43
CA ILE A 91 -19.12 0.51 -14.68
C ILE A 91 -19.84 -0.18 -15.84
N THR A 92 -19.71 -1.51 -15.95
CA THR A 92 -20.40 -2.29 -16.99
C THR A 92 -21.92 -2.20 -16.82
N SER A 93 -22.43 -2.25 -15.59
CA SER A 93 -23.87 -2.16 -15.32
C SER A 93 -24.45 -0.77 -15.63
N GLN A 94 -23.66 0.29 -15.45
CA GLN A 94 -24.10 1.68 -15.67
C GLN A 94 -23.99 2.13 -17.12
N THR A 95 -22.94 1.69 -17.82
CA THR A 95 -22.59 2.22 -19.15
C THR A 95 -22.79 1.21 -20.28
N GLY A 96 -23.07 -0.05 -19.95
CA GLY A 96 -23.10 -1.17 -20.90
C GLY A 96 -21.73 -1.58 -21.44
N ASN A 97 -20.67 -0.83 -21.09
CA ASN A 97 -19.30 -1.02 -21.54
C ASN A 97 -18.39 -1.26 -20.33
N GLY A 98 -17.46 -2.21 -20.44
CA GLY A 98 -16.51 -2.47 -19.37
C GLY A 98 -15.47 -1.36 -19.18
N ILE A 99 -14.65 -1.52 -18.14
CA ILE A 99 -13.65 -0.53 -17.73
C ILE A 99 -12.60 -0.23 -18.82
N GLN A 100 -12.40 -1.16 -19.76
CA GLN A 100 -11.50 -0.98 -20.91
C GLN A 100 -11.87 0.22 -21.80
N HIS A 101 -13.13 0.69 -21.76
CA HIS A 101 -13.58 1.86 -22.53
C HIS A 101 -13.40 3.18 -21.77
N HIS A 102 -12.90 3.13 -20.52
CA HIS A 102 -12.71 4.30 -19.66
C HIS A 102 -11.22 4.67 -19.58
N SER A 103 -10.69 5.24 -20.67
CA SER A 103 -9.24 5.49 -20.84
C SER A 103 -8.60 6.31 -19.72
N LYS A 104 -9.29 7.34 -19.21
CA LYS A 104 -8.80 8.17 -18.08
C LYS A 104 -8.69 7.36 -16.79
N TYR A 105 -9.71 6.59 -16.46
CA TYR A 105 -9.71 5.71 -15.29
C TYR A 105 -8.56 4.70 -15.40
N LEU A 106 -8.45 4.03 -16.54
CA LEU A 106 -7.46 2.99 -16.77
C LEU A 106 -6.04 3.54 -16.70
N MET A 107 -5.78 4.72 -17.26
CA MET A 107 -4.48 5.38 -17.16
C MET A 107 -4.08 5.66 -15.70
N VAL A 108 -4.97 6.25 -14.90
CA VAL A 108 -4.69 6.52 -13.47
C VAL A 108 -4.50 5.21 -12.70
N PHE A 109 -5.31 4.20 -12.99
CA PHE A 109 -5.16 2.86 -12.42
C PHE A 109 -3.79 2.25 -12.75
N MET A 110 -3.33 2.35 -13.99
CA MET A 110 -2.02 1.82 -14.41
C MET A 110 -0.87 2.56 -13.71
N ILE A 111 -0.95 3.88 -13.56
CA ILE A 111 0.03 4.65 -12.76
C ILE A 111 0.05 4.15 -11.32
N LYS A 112 -1.12 3.99 -10.69
CA LYS A 112 -1.23 3.45 -9.33
C LYS A 112 -0.61 2.06 -9.24
N LEU A 113 -0.91 1.18 -10.18
CA LEU A 113 -0.41 -0.19 -10.21
C LEU A 113 1.11 -0.21 -10.37
N LEU A 114 1.67 0.60 -11.27
CA LEU A 114 3.12 0.74 -11.43
C LEU A 114 3.80 1.22 -10.15
N LEU A 115 3.20 2.18 -9.43
CA LEU A 115 3.74 2.63 -8.13
C LEU A 115 3.70 1.50 -7.08
N VAL A 116 2.59 0.75 -6.98
CA VAL A 116 2.48 -0.38 -6.05
C VAL A 116 3.47 -1.50 -6.40
N LEU A 117 3.65 -1.81 -7.69
CA LEU A 117 4.63 -2.79 -8.14
C LEU A 117 6.07 -2.31 -7.91
N GLY A 118 6.36 -1.02 -8.10
CA GLY A 118 7.64 -0.43 -7.77
C GLY A 118 7.96 -0.55 -6.27
N LEU A 119 6.97 -0.31 -5.40
CA LEU A 119 7.12 -0.52 -3.96
C LEU A 119 7.36 -1.98 -3.61
N LEU A 120 6.65 -2.90 -4.25
CA LEU A 120 6.89 -4.33 -4.09
C LEU A 120 8.31 -4.69 -4.49
N THR A 121 8.82 -4.16 -5.60
CA THR A 121 10.20 -4.38 -6.03
C THR A 121 11.20 -3.85 -5.01
N LEU A 122 11.03 -2.62 -4.50
CA LEU A 122 11.90 -2.07 -3.45
C LEU A 122 11.85 -2.91 -2.18
N PHE A 123 10.66 -3.35 -1.77
CA PHE A 123 10.47 -4.19 -0.61
C PHE A 123 11.16 -5.54 -0.78
N LEU A 124 10.88 -6.27 -1.87
CA LEU A 124 11.48 -7.56 -2.16
C LEU A 124 13.00 -7.46 -2.32
N TYR A 125 13.50 -6.42 -2.99
CA TYR A 125 14.93 -6.16 -3.10
C TYR A 125 15.56 -6.07 -1.70
N THR A 126 14.92 -5.32 -0.80
CA THR A 126 15.40 -5.17 0.57
C THR A 126 15.32 -6.46 1.39
N VAL A 127 14.29 -7.28 1.18
CA VAL A 127 14.14 -8.56 1.88
C VAL A 127 15.13 -9.62 1.37
N ILE A 128 15.38 -9.66 0.06
CA ILE A 128 16.18 -10.70 -0.59
C ILE A 128 17.67 -10.38 -0.58
N PHE A 129 18.06 -9.14 -0.89
CA PHE A 129 19.47 -8.77 -1.12
C PHE A 129 20.10 -8.03 0.06
N LYS A 130 19.32 -7.28 0.85
CA LYS A 130 19.84 -6.43 1.94
C LYS A 130 19.59 -7.03 3.33
N SER A 131 19.26 -8.32 3.41
CA SER A 131 18.94 -8.97 4.69
C SER A 131 20.15 -9.31 5.55
N ASP A 132 21.37 -9.41 5.00
CA ASP A 132 22.48 -9.98 5.80
C ASP A 132 23.78 -9.16 5.98
N ASP A 133 24.32 -8.32 5.07
CA ASP A 133 25.76 -7.96 5.25
C ASP A 133 26.33 -6.54 4.99
N GLU A 134 25.60 -5.51 4.54
CA GLU A 134 26.27 -4.24 4.22
C GLU A 134 25.98 -3.10 5.20
N ALA A 135 26.84 -3.03 6.22
CA ALA A 135 27.06 -1.86 7.05
C ALA A 135 27.88 -0.82 6.25
N GLU A 136 27.21 -0.01 5.42
CA GLU A 136 27.88 1.17 4.87
C GLU A 136 28.09 2.19 6.00
N GLU A 137 29.35 2.30 6.45
CA GLU A 137 29.82 3.39 7.28
C GLU A 137 29.90 4.67 6.43
N GLY A 138 29.08 5.68 6.73
CA GLY A 138 29.38 7.06 6.34
C GLY A 138 28.23 7.91 5.79
N GLU A 139 27.16 7.33 5.27
CA GLU A 139 26.00 8.11 4.80
C GLU A 139 24.84 8.07 5.81
N SER A 140 24.06 9.16 5.86
CA SER A 140 22.75 9.28 6.51
C SER A 140 22.09 7.92 6.75
N TYR A 141 22.10 7.43 7.99
CA TYR A 141 21.56 6.11 8.31
C TYR A 141 20.05 6.07 8.05
N GLU A 142 19.67 5.52 6.90
CA GLU A 142 18.28 5.16 6.64
C GLU A 142 17.99 3.81 7.28
N ALA A 143 17.34 3.86 8.45
CA ALA A 143 16.68 2.77 9.14
C ALA A 143 16.04 1.71 8.22
N ILE A 144 15.39 2.20 7.17
CA ILE A 144 14.71 1.43 6.14
C ILE A 144 15.22 1.95 4.81
N PRO A 145 15.83 1.09 3.97
CA PRO A 145 16.35 1.54 2.69
C PRO A 145 15.20 2.02 1.81
N PHE A 146 15.41 3.15 1.14
CA PHE A 146 14.43 3.81 0.28
C PHE A 146 13.17 4.28 1.02
N GLN A 147 13.21 4.49 2.33
CA GLN A 147 12.03 4.86 3.13
C GLN A 147 11.34 6.13 2.63
N ARG A 148 12.13 7.15 2.26
CA ARG A 148 11.60 8.42 1.75
C ARG A 148 10.96 8.24 0.39
N ALA A 149 11.60 7.47 -0.50
CA ALA A 149 11.05 7.15 -1.81
C ALA A 149 9.73 6.36 -1.66
N ALA A 150 9.71 5.35 -0.79
CA ALA A 150 8.51 4.56 -0.52
C ALA A 150 7.37 5.41 0.07
N LEU A 151 7.68 6.37 0.94
CA LEU A 151 6.69 7.30 1.49
C LEU A 151 6.08 8.19 0.40
N TRP A 152 6.92 8.78 -0.47
CA TRP A 152 6.44 9.57 -1.60
C TRP A 152 5.58 8.76 -2.56
N MET A 153 6.00 7.54 -2.91
CA MET A 153 5.20 6.62 -3.71
C MET A 153 3.85 6.33 -3.04
N GLY A 154 3.82 6.14 -1.72
CA GLY A 154 2.60 6.00 -0.93
C GLY A 154 1.66 7.20 -1.08
N PHE A 155 2.17 8.44 -0.98
CA PHE A 155 1.36 9.64 -1.20
C PHE A 155 0.80 9.74 -2.62
N PHE A 156 1.59 9.42 -3.63
CA PHE A 156 1.11 9.38 -5.01
C PHE A 156 0.06 8.27 -5.25
N ILE A 157 0.17 7.14 -4.56
CA ILE A 157 -0.85 6.08 -4.59
C ILE A 157 -2.17 6.56 -4.00
N ILE A 158 -2.14 7.30 -2.88
CA ILE A 158 -3.33 7.93 -2.30
C ILE A 158 -3.94 8.94 -3.28
N LEU A 159 -3.10 9.78 -3.90
CA LEU A 159 -3.56 10.74 -4.91
C LEU A 159 -4.24 10.05 -6.09
N CYS A 160 -3.66 8.96 -6.61
CA CYS A 160 -4.29 8.16 -7.66
C CYS A 160 -5.61 7.54 -7.19
N ALA A 161 -5.69 7.06 -5.93
CA ALA A 161 -6.93 6.53 -5.36
C ALA A 161 -8.03 7.60 -5.28
N ALA A 162 -7.69 8.82 -4.86
CA ALA A 162 -8.62 9.96 -4.86
C ALA A 162 -9.07 10.33 -6.28
N ALA A 163 -8.14 10.42 -7.23
CA ALA A 163 -8.44 10.72 -8.63
C ALA A 163 -9.37 9.67 -9.26
N MET A 164 -9.11 8.38 -9.04
CA MET A 164 -9.99 7.31 -9.55
C MET A 164 -11.41 7.40 -8.97
N LYS A 165 -11.56 7.80 -7.70
CA LYS A 165 -12.89 7.98 -7.09
C LYS A 165 -13.71 9.05 -7.81
N HIS A 166 -13.07 10.13 -8.26
CA HIS A 166 -13.71 11.19 -9.06
C HIS A 166 -13.97 10.79 -10.52
N LEU A 167 -13.24 9.81 -11.05
CA LEU A 167 -13.42 9.29 -12.42
C LEU A 167 -14.42 8.13 -12.51
N HIS A 168 -14.87 7.62 -11.37
CA HIS A 168 -15.84 6.52 -11.24
C HIS A 168 -17.27 7.03 -10.94
N GLN A 169 -17.46 8.35 -10.82
CA GLN A 169 -18.77 9.00 -10.71
C GLN A 169 -19.24 9.51 -12.07
#